data_AF-A0A2R6N5I7-F1
#
_entry.id   AF-A0A2R6N5I7-F1
#
_cell.length_a   1.000
_cell.length_b   1.000
_cell.length_c   1.000
_cell.angle_alpha   90.00
_cell.angle_beta   90.00
_cell.angle_gamma   90.00
#
_symmetry.space_group_name_H-M   'P 1'
#
loop_
_entity.id
_entity.type
_entity.pdbx_description
1 polymer ?
#
loop_
_entity_poly.entity_id
_entity_poly.type
_entity_poly.pdbx_seq_one_letter_code
_entity_poly.pdbx_strand_id
1 'polypeptide(L)'
;MNEWVGHSLRLTTVCLAASALLIPPGFAGVGPSLPFALGLGILAAGLLAVRDQLSSLPTAVGYDLGWYARDLWLAAALAALVTIVGPATTADELAALGGVVGLVGMLNYFVRPLYLIVFSLVVASRISVTSAVVLNVVPP
;
A
#
# COMPACT_ATOMS: atom_id res chain seq x y z
N MET A 1 -3.79 17.26 3.54
CA MET A 1 -4.54 16.19 4.24
C MET A 1 -4.96 15.07 3.29
N ASN A 2 -5.56 15.41 2.14
CA ASN A 2 -6.04 14.42 1.16
C ASN A 2 -4.92 13.54 0.55
N GLU A 3 -3.74 14.09 0.28
CA GLU A 3 -2.60 13.33 -0.27
C GLU A 3 -2.05 12.28 0.71
N TRP A 4 -1.89 12.65 1.99
CA TRP A 4 -1.48 11.72 3.05
C TRP A 4 -2.48 10.57 3.25
N VAL A 5 -3.77 10.91 3.22
CA VAL A 5 -4.84 9.91 3.26
C VAL A 5 -4.74 8.97 2.05
N GLY A 6 -4.55 9.52 0.84
CA GLY A 6 -4.40 8.74 -0.38
C GLY A 6 -3.21 7.78 -0.32
N HIS A 7 -2.03 8.24 0.10
CA HIS A 7 -0.84 7.41 0.22
C HIS A 7 -1.00 6.29 1.26
N SER A 8 -1.61 6.58 2.41
CA SER A 8 -1.84 5.56 3.44
C SER A 8 -2.80 4.45 2.98
N LEU A 9 -3.88 4.81 2.29
CA LEU A 9 -4.82 3.83 1.73
C LEU A 9 -4.18 3.01 0.60
N ARG A 10 -3.40 3.67 -0.26
CA ARG A 10 -2.63 3.02 -1.32
C ARG A 10 -1.72 1.92 -0.77
N LEU A 11 -0.99 2.21 0.31
CA LEU A 11 -0.13 1.20 0.96
C LEU A 11 -0.93 -0.01 1.44
N THR A 12 -2.05 0.21 2.13
CA THR A 12 -2.93 -0.89 2.57
C THR A 12 -3.41 -1.72 1.38
N THR A 13 -3.92 -1.09 0.32
CA THR A 13 -4.38 -1.81 -0.88
C THR A 13 -3.26 -2.64 -1.51
N VAL A 14 -2.06 -2.06 -1.65
CA VAL A 14 -0.91 -2.76 -2.22
C VAL A 14 -0.52 -3.98 -1.37
N CYS A 15 -0.48 -3.84 -0.04
CA CYS A 15 -0.21 -4.95 0.87
C CYS A 15 -1.27 -6.06 0.77
N LEU A 16 -2.56 -5.71 0.73
CA LEU A 16 -3.64 -6.69 0.62
C LEU A 16 -3.64 -7.41 -0.74
N ALA A 17 -3.40 -6.68 -1.83
CA ALA A 17 -3.29 -7.27 -3.15
C ALA A 17 -2.05 -8.17 -3.27
N ALA A 18 -0.91 -7.77 -2.67
CA ALA A 18 0.28 -8.61 -2.62
C ALA A 18 0.03 -9.89 -1.79
N SER A 19 -0.66 -9.77 -0.65
CA SER A 19 -1.12 -10.89 0.16
C SER A 19 -1.98 -11.87 -0.65
N ALA A 20 -2.95 -11.35 -1.42
CA ALA A 20 -3.81 -12.14 -2.30
C ALA A 20 -3.05 -12.82 -3.45
N LEU A 21 -1.89 -12.31 -3.87
CA LEU A 21 -1.03 -12.95 -4.87
C LEU A 21 -0.15 -14.06 -4.28
N LEU A 22 0.17 -14.00 -2.99
CA LEU A 22 1.08 -14.95 -2.33
C LEU A 22 0.35 -16.12 -1.68
N ILE A 23 -0.82 -15.87 -1.06
CA ILE A 23 -1.55 -16.89 -0.28
C ILE A 23 -2.09 -18.04 -1.16
N PRO A 24 -2.85 -17.80 -2.24
CA PRO A 24 -3.45 -18.88 -3.01
C PRO A 24 -2.42 -19.83 -3.66
N PRO A 25 -1.31 -19.34 -4.25
CA PRO A 25 -0.26 -20.23 -4.74
C PRO A 25 0.35 -21.10 -3.65
N GLY A 26 0.58 -20.55 -2.45
CA GLY A 26 1.06 -21.33 -1.30
C GLY A 26 0.10 -22.49 -0.96
N PHE A 27 -1.21 -22.24 -0.92
CA PHE A 27 -2.20 -23.30 -0.73
C PHE A 27 -2.29 -24.29 -1.90
N ALA A 28 -1.93 -23.86 -3.11
CA ALA A 28 -1.82 -24.73 -4.29
C ALA A 28 -0.52 -25.55 -4.33
N GLY A 29 0.32 -25.47 -3.28
CA GLY A 29 1.60 -26.19 -3.19
C GLY A 29 2.75 -25.52 -3.95
N VAL A 30 2.57 -24.28 -4.42
CA VAL A 30 3.63 -23.51 -5.07
C VAL A 30 4.52 -22.89 -4.00
N GLY A 31 5.75 -23.38 -3.91
CA GLY A 31 6.78 -22.81 -3.04
C GLY A 31 7.43 -21.53 -3.60
N PRO A 32 8.15 -20.77 -2.76
CA PRO A 32 8.94 -19.64 -3.20
C PRO A 32 10.05 -20.16 -4.13
N SER A 33 10.11 -19.63 -5.35
CA SER A 33 11.08 -20.04 -6.35
C SER A 33 11.37 -18.90 -7.31
N LEU A 34 12.55 -18.93 -7.94
CA LEU A 34 12.94 -17.91 -8.91
C LEU A 34 11.97 -17.82 -10.10
N PRO A 35 11.49 -18.92 -10.71
CA PRO A 35 10.48 -18.85 -11.77
C PRO A 35 9.17 -18.21 -11.31
N PHE A 36 8.71 -18.50 -10.08
CA PHE A 36 7.50 -17.89 -9.53
C PHE A 36 7.69 -16.38 -9.32
N ALA A 37 8.83 -15.97 -8.74
CA ALA A 37 9.17 -14.55 -8.58
C ALA A 37 9.29 -13.81 -9.93
N LEU A 38 9.87 -14.45 -10.95
CA LEU A 38 9.93 -13.90 -12.30
C LEU A 38 8.54 -13.76 -12.91
N GLY A 39 7.65 -14.74 -12.71
CA GLY A 39 6.25 -14.64 -13.13
C GLY A 39 5.54 -13.44 -12.50
N LEU A 40 5.72 -13.22 -11.19
CA LEU A 40 5.22 -12.04 -10.50
C LEU A 40 5.86 -10.74 -11.02
N GLY A 41 7.15 -10.76 -11.34
CA GLY A 41 7.86 -9.63 -11.95
C GLY A 41 7.34 -9.27 -13.35
N ILE A 42 7.07 -10.29 -14.19
CA ILE A 42 6.45 -10.11 -15.51
C ILE A 42 5.03 -9.56 -15.35
N LEU A 43 4.25 -10.09 -14.39
CA LEU A 43 2.93 -9.56 -14.07
C LEU A 43 3.01 -8.08 -13.65
N ALA A 44 3.98 -7.73 -12.80
CA ALA A 44 4.22 -6.34 -12.38
C ALA A 44 4.57 -5.44 -13.58
N ALA A 45 5.47 -5.89 -14.45
CA ALA A 45 5.83 -5.15 -15.67
C ALA A 45 4.65 -4.99 -16.62
N GLY A 46 3.84 -6.03 -16.80
CA GLY A 46 2.62 -6.01 -17.60
C GLY A 46 1.61 -5.00 -17.05
N LEU A 47 1.32 -5.06 -15.75
CA LEU A 47 0.43 -4.12 -15.07
C LEU A 47 0.95 -2.68 -15.12
N LEU A 48 2.27 -2.49 -15.03
CA LEU A 48 2.89 -1.19 -15.17
C LEU A 48 2.74 -0.64 -16.59
N ALA A 49 2.90 -1.48 -17.61
CA ALA A 49 2.76 -1.10 -19.01
C ALA A 49 1.32 -0.71 -19.36
N VAL A 50 0.32 -1.35 -18.74
CA VAL A 50 -1.09 -1.03 -18.95
C VAL A 50 -1.69 -0.08 -17.90
N ARG A 51 -0.84 0.51 -17.03
CA ARG A 51 -1.30 1.31 -15.88
C ARG A 51 -2.19 2.49 -16.27
N ASP A 52 -1.90 3.11 -17.41
CA ASP A 52 -2.58 4.32 -17.85
C ASP A 52 -3.96 3.95 -18.40
N GLN A 53 -4.08 2.82 -19.11
CA GLN A 53 -5.39 2.24 -19.48
C GLN A 53 -6.18 1.81 -18.24
N LEU A 54 -5.53 1.18 -17.26
CA LEU A 54 -6.18 0.79 -16.00
C LEU A 54 -6.69 2.01 -15.23
N SER A 55 -5.98 3.14 -15.27
CA SER A 55 -6.42 4.39 -14.64
C SER A 55 -7.67 5.00 -15.26
N SER A 56 -8.03 4.58 -16.49
CA SER A 56 -9.24 5.03 -17.19
C SER A 56 -10.47 4.16 -16.93
N LEU A 57 -10.38 3.16 -16.04
CA LEU A 57 -11.49 2.29 -15.71
C LEU A 57 -12.65 3.07 -15.06
N PRO A 58 -13.90 2.74 -15.40
CA PRO A 58 -15.07 3.43 -14.87
C PRO A 58 -15.27 3.12 -13.39
N THR A 59 -15.90 4.05 -12.68
CA THR A 59 -16.40 3.82 -11.33
C THR A 59 -17.42 2.68 -11.35
N ALA A 60 -17.19 1.64 -10.55
CA ALA A 60 -18.11 0.52 -10.41
C ALA A 60 -18.47 0.33 -8.94
N VAL A 61 -19.76 0.10 -8.64
CA VAL A 61 -20.26 -0.08 -7.27
C VAL A 61 -19.90 1.09 -6.34
N GLY A 62 -19.83 2.32 -6.89
CA GLY A 62 -19.46 3.52 -6.13
C GLY A 62 -17.97 3.66 -5.79
N TYR A 63 -17.12 2.73 -6.23
CA TYR A 63 -15.68 2.79 -6.08
C TYR A 63 -15.00 3.16 -7.39
N ASP A 64 -14.04 4.08 -7.33
CA ASP A 64 -13.18 4.44 -8.46
C ASP A 64 -12.16 3.31 -8.69
N LEU A 65 -12.47 2.40 -9.61
CA LEU A 65 -11.59 1.29 -9.95
C LEU A 65 -10.29 1.76 -10.58
N GLY A 66 -10.31 2.87 -11.32
CA GLY A 66 -9.13 3.41 -11.98
C GLY A 66 -8.05 3.80 -10.98
N TRP A 67 -8.46 4.36 -9.84
CA TRP A 67 -7.56 4.73 -8.76
C TRP A 67 -6.81 3.51 -8.18
N TYR A 68 -7.52 2.42 -7.87
CA TYR A 68 -6.91 1.21 -7.30
C TYR A 68 -6.13 0.39 -8.36
N ALA A 69 -6.66 0.32 -9.58
CA ALA A 69 -6.07 -0.46 -10.67
C ALA A 69 -4.74 0.10 -11.16
N ARG A 70 -4.55 1.42 -11.08
CA ARG A 70 -3.29 2.08 -11.43
C ARG A 70 -2.09 1.58 -10.62
N ASP A 71 -2.32 1.09 -9.41
CA ASP A 71 -1.27 0.72 -8.45
C ASP A 71 -1.08 -0.78 -8.26
N LEU A 72 -1.86 -1.59 -8.97
CA LEU A 72 -1.80 -3.05 -8.90
C LEU A 72 -0.41 -3.60 -9.26
N TRP A 73 0.35 -2.90 -10.10
CA TRP A 73 1.73 -3.27 -10.42
C TRP A 73 2.65 -3.27 -9.19
N LEU A 74 2.41 -2.36 -8.22
CA LEU A 74 3.18 -2.32 -6.97
C LEU A 74 2.91 -3.55 -6.11
N ALA A 75 1.68 -4.06 -6.12
CA ALA A 75 1.32 -5.27 -5.39
C ALA A 75 2.04 -6.50 -5.94
N ALA A 76 2.07 -6.65 -7.27
CA ALA A 76 2.82 -7.71 -7.93
C ALA A 76 4.34 -7.57 -7.72
N ALA A 77 4.88 -6.35 -7.77
CA ALA A 77 6.29 -6.08 -7.49
C ALA A 77 6.65 -6.41 -6.04
N LEU A 78 5.79 -6.04 -5.08
CA LEU A 78 5.97 -6.36 -3.68
C LEU A 78 5.91 -7.88 -3.44
N ALA A 79 4.97 -8.58 -4.07
CA ALA A 79 4.88 -10.04 -3.98
C ALA A 79 6.15 -10.71 -4.54
N ALA A 80 6.67 -10.24 -5.67
CA ALA A 80 7.93 -10.72 -6.23
C ALA A 80 9.11 -10.48 -5.27
N LEU A 81 9.20 -9.28 -4.69
CA LEU A 81 10.23 -8.93 -3.72
C LEU A 81 10.18 -9.82 -2.48
N VAL A 82 8.98 -10.03 -1.91
CA VAL A 82 8.77 -10.91 -0.76
C VAL A 82 9.14 -12.36 -1.09
N THR A 83 8.86 -12.82 -2.30
CA THR A 83 9.25 -14.17 -2.75
C THR A 83 10.78 -14.33 -2.83
N ILE A 84 11.51 -13.29 -3.22
CA ILE A 84 12.98 -13.34 -3.41
C ILE A 84 13.72 -13.16 -2.08
N VAL A 85 13.29 -12.18 -1.27
CA VAL A 85 14.01 -11.74 -0.07
C VAL A 85 13.45 -12.38 1.20
N GLY A 86 12.22 -12.88 1.14
CA GLY A 86 11.57 -13.52 2.28
C GLY A 86 12.27 -14.82 2.68
N PRO A 87 12.27 -15.16 3.99
CA PRO A 87 12.94 -16.35 4.50
C PRO A 87 12.22 -17.67 4.16
N ALA A 88 11.15 -17.64 3.37
CA ALA A 88 10.35 -18.81 3.07
C ALA A 88 11.10 -19.76 2.12
N THR A 89 10.99 -21.06 2.41
CA THR A 89 11.54 -22.15 1.60
C THR A 89 10.45 -23.12 1.13
N THR A 90 9.29 -23.10 1.78
CA THR A 90 8.15 -23.98 1.50
C THR A 90 6.89 -23.21 1.09
N ALA A 91 5.92 -23.92 0.52
CA ALA A 91 4.63 -23.35 0.09
C ALA A 91 3.81 -22.79 1.27
N ASP A 92 3.83 -23.47 2.42
CA ASP A 92 3.15 -23.02 3.64
C ASP A 92 3.77 -21.73 4.18
N GLU A 93 5.10 -21.63 4.15
CA GLU A 93 5.82 -20.41 4.56
C GLU A 93 5.55 -19.24 3.61
N LEU A 94 5.39 -19.50 2.30
CA LEU A 94 5.00 -18.46 1.34
C LEU A 94 3.59 -17.93 1.63
N ALA A 95 2.63 -18.81 1.94
CA ALA A 95 1.30 -18.40 2.35
C ALA A 95 1.35 -17.61 3.67
N ALA A 96 2.16 -18.04 4.63
CA ALA A 96 2.36 -17.32 5.89
C ALA A 96 2.96 -15.92 5.68
N LEU A 97 3.96 -15.77 4.81
CA LEU A 97 4.49 -14.46 4.43
C LEU A 97 3.42 -13.60 3.75
N GLY A 98 2.60 -14.18 2.88
CA GLY A 98 1.43 -13.51 2.32
C GLY A 98 0.50 -13.00 3.42
N GLY A 99 0.25 -13.80 4.45
CA GLY A 99 -0.52 -13.41 5.64
C GLY A 99 0.12 -12.25 6.41
N VAL A 100 1.44 -12.28 6.62
CA VAL A 100 2.19 -11.19 7.28
C VAL A 100 2.09 -9.89 6.48
N VAL A 101 2.25 -9.93 5.16
CA VAL A 101 2.11 -8.76 4.29
C VAL A 101 0.69 -8.19 4.38
N GLY A 102 -0.33 -9.04 4.38
CA GLY A 102 -1.73 -8.62 4.57
C GLY A 102 -1.96 -8.00 5.96
N LEU A 103 -1.37 -8.57 7.01
CA LEU A 103 -1.43 -8.05 8.37
C LEU A 103 -0.78 -6.67 8.47
N VAL A 104 0.38 -6.45 7.84
CA VAL A 104 1.02 -5.12 7.76
C VAL A 104 0.08 -4.11 7.11
N GLY A 105 -0.62 -4.50 6.03
CA GLY A 105 -1.64 -3.67 5.39
C GLY A 105 -2.80 -3.31 6.33
N MET A 106 -3.29 -4.28 7.11
CA MET A 106 -4.34 -4.08 8.12
C MET A 106 -3.87 -3.21 9.28
N LEU A 107 -2.66 -3.43 9.79
CA LEU A 107 -2.07 -2.59 10.84
C LEU A 107 -1.94 -1.14 10.36
N ASN A 108 -1.44 -0.91 9.15
CA ASN A 108 -1.38 0.44 8.57
C ASN A 108 -2.78 1.09 8.50
N TYR A 109 -3.80 0.31 8.12
CA TYR A 109 -5.18 0.80 8.12
C TYR A 109 -5.68 1.18 9.52
N PHE A 110 -5.40 0.37 10.54
CA PHE A 110 -5.82 0.63 11.92
C PHE A 110 -5.04 1.75 12.60
N VAL A 111 -3.77 1.96 12.27
CA VAL A 111 -2.95 3.05 12.86
C VAL A 111 -3.21 4.38 12.15
N ARG A 112 -3.81 4.37 10.95
CA ARG A 112 -4.18 5.57 10.19
C ARG A 112 -4.88 6.69 11.00
N PRO A 113 -5.89 6.41 11.84
CA PRO A 113 -6.51 7.43 12.67
C PRO A 113 -5.51 8.12 13.61
N LEU A 114 -4.56 7.36 14.17
CA LEU A 114 -3.52 7.90 15.05
C LEU A 114 -2.57 8.83 14.29
N TYR A 115 -2.13 8.46 13.08
CA TYR A 115 -1.30 9.34 12.26
C TYR A 115 -2.01 10.66 11.94
N LEU A 116 -3.31 10.61 11.63
CA LEU A 116 -4.11 11.80 11.33
C LEU A 116 -4.32 12.69 12.55
N ILE A 117 -4.53 12.10 13.73
CA ILE A 117 -4.63 12.85 15.00
C ILE A 117 -3.31 13.56 15.30
N VAL A 118 -2.20 12.83 15.28
CA VAL A 118 -0.87 13.40 15.56
C VAL A 118 -0.54 14.52 14.58
N PHE A 119 -0.77 14.30 13.28
CA PHE A 119 -0.54 15.33 12.27
C PHE A 119 -1.41 16.57 12.49
N SER A 120 -2.69 16.38 12.83
CA SER A 120 -3.61 17.50 13.11
C SER A 120 -3.15 18.32 14.33
N LEU A 121 -2.65 17.67 15.38
CA LEU A 121 -2.09 18.34 16.55
C LEU A 121 -0.81 19.12 16.22
N VAL A 122 0.08 18.56 15.39
CA VAL A 122 1.30 19.24 14.94
C VAL A 122 0.97 20.47 14.08
N VAL A 123 -0.04 20.37 13.21
CA VAL A 123 -0.49 21.52 12.40
C VAL A 123 -1.15 22.59 13.28
N ALA A 124 -2.03 22.19 14.20
CA ALA A 124 -2.71 23.12 15.11
C ALA A 124 -1.73 23.88 16.00
N SER A 125 -0.70 23.20 16.53
CA SER A 125 0.35 23.83 17.34
C SER A 125 1.19 24.83 16.55
N ARG A 126 1.52 24.56 15.27
CA ARG A 126 2.22 25.52 14.40
C ARG A 126 1.40 26.80 14.13
N ILE A 127 0.08 26.66 13.95
CA ILE A 127 -0.81 27.80 13.72
C ILE A 127 -0.88 28.66 15.00
N SER A 128 -1.02 28.04 16.16
CA SER A 128 -1.09 28.74 17.45
C SER A 128 0.18 29.57 17.72
N VAL A 129 1.37 29.04 17.43
CA VAL A 129 2.64 29.75 17.59
C VAL A 129 2.77 30.91 16.60
N THR A 130 2.41 30.71 15.33
CA THR A 130 2.50 31.77 14.31
C THR A 130 1.57 32.96 14.65
N SER A 131 0.36 32.68 15.10
CA SER A 131 -0.59 33.72 15.51
C SER A 131 -0.11 34.51 16.74
N ALA A 132 0.53 33.83 17.70
CA ALA A 132 1.10 34.49 18.88
C ALA A 132 2.31 35.38 18.54
N VAL A 133 3.11 35.01 17.54
CA VAL A 133 4.23 35.84 17.05
C VAL A 133 3.71 37.07 16.29
N VAL A 134 2.72 36.93 15.40
CA VAL A 134 2.14 38.06 14.65
C VAL A 134 1.51 39.11 15.57
N LEU A 135 0.80 38.68 16.62
CA LEU A 135 0.20 39.59 17.60
C LEU A 135 1.23 40.33 18.47
N ASN A 136 2.45 39.81 18.62
CA ASN A 136 3.53 40.47 19.36
C ASN A 136 4.39 41.42 18.50
N VAL A 137 4.26 41.37 17.17
CA VAL A 137 5.07 42.18 16.23
C VAL A 137 4.32 43.43 15.76
N VAL A 138 2.99 43.50 15.94
CA VAL A 138 2.19 44.70 15.65
C VAL A 138 1.97 45.47 16.96
N PRO A 139 2.71 46.57 17.23
CA PRO A 139 2.40 47.43 18.36
C PRO A 139 1.06 48.19 18.11
N PRO A 140 0.38 48.63 19.19
CA PRO A 140 -0.86 49.40 19.10
C PRO A 140 -0.71 50.75 18.40
#